data_AF-A0A316C0I1-F1
#
_entry.id   AF-A0A316C0I1-F1
#
_cell.length_a   1.000
_cell.length_b   1.000
_cell.length_c   1.000
_cell.angle_alpha   90.00
_cell.angle_beta   90.00
_cell.angle_gamma   90.00
#
_symmetry.space_group_name_H-M   'P 1'
#
loop_
_entity.id
_entity.type
_entity.pdbx_description
1 polymer ?
#
loop_
_entity_poly.entity_id
_entity_poly.type
_entity_poly.pdbx_seq_one_letter_code
_entity_poly.pdbx_strand_id
1 'polypeptide(L)'
;MADTTKAEEQIAKDKEAVKAMTGAKAAMEATLRRIAILEQAISAVRRECQIAAKTYGDGVHIRVYNYKTNQHEVVKATEFFDRIDNTIKAVL
;
A
#
# COMPACT_ATOMS: atom_id res chain seq x y z
N MET A 1 37.23 39.92 15.14
CA MET A 1 37.34 38.73 14.25
C MET A 1 36.69 37.45 14.83
N ALA A 2 36.00 37.49 15.97
CA ALA A 2 35.42 36.29 16.59
C ALA A 2 33.96 35.98 16.17
N ASP A 3 33.22 36.97 15.63
CA ASP A 3 31.80 36.80 15.26
C ASP A 3 31.59 36.05 13.94
N THR A 4 32.50 36.21 12.98
CA THR A 4 32.40 35.57 11.66
C THR A 4 32.51 34.05 11.75
N THR A 5 33.36 33.53 12.65
CA THR A 5 33.59 32.09 12.81
C THR A 5 32.36 31.37 13.38
N LYS A 6 31.65 32.00 14.34
CA LYS A 6 30.39 31.46 14.88
C LYS A 6 29.27 31.47 13.84
N ALA A 7 29.21 32.51 13.02
CA ALA A 7 28.23 32.59 11.93
C ALA A 7 28.48 31.52 10.85
N GLU A 8 29.75 31.26 10.51
CA GLU A 8 30.13 30.23 9.53
C GLU A 8 29.84 28.80 10.02
N GLU A 9 30.10 28.50 11.30
CA GLU A 9 29.73 27.21 11.90
C GLU A 9 28.21 27.01 11.95
N GLN A 10 27.45 28.07 12.20
CA GLN A 10 25.98 28.00 12.21
C GLN A 10 25.43 27.76 10.80
N ILE A 11 25.99 28.44 9.78
CA ILE A 11 25.63 28.24 8.37
C ILE A 11 25.96 26.81 7.91
N ALA A 12 27.08 26.23 8.36
CA ALA A 12 27.45 24.86 8.03
C ALA A 12 26.45 23.85 8.61
N LYS A 13 26.05 24.01 9.88
CA LYS A 13 25.02 23.17 10.53
C LYS A 13 23.67 23.29 9.84
N ASP A 14 23.25 24.50 9.48
CA ASP A 14 21.98 24.73 8.79
C ASP A 14 21.97 24.08 7.41
N LYS A 15 23.10 24.11 6.68
CA LYS A 15 23.23 23.41 5.38
C LYS A 15 23.11 21.89 5.52
N GLU A 16 23.71 21.29 6.54
CA GLU A 16 23.57 19.85 6.78
C GLU A 16 22.13 19.47 7.16
N ALA A 17 21.48 20.27 8.00
CA ALA A 17 20.08 20.09 8.37
C ALA A 17 19.16 20.20 7.14
N VAL A 18 19.37 21.19 6.26
CA VAL A 18 18.61 21.35 5.01
C VAL A 18 18.84 20.17 4.06
N LYS A 19 20.06 19.65 3.96
CA LYS A 19 20.38 18.48 3.13
C LYS A 19 19.69 17.22 3.65
N ALA A 20 19.69 17.02 4.98
CA ALA A 20 18.98 15.92 5.62
C ALA A 20 17.46 16.01 5.40
N MET A 21 16.86 17.20 5.56
CA MET A 21 15.44 17.43 5.27
C MET A 21 15.10 17.18 3.81
N THR A 22 15.96 17.59 2.88
CA THR A 22 15.75 17.37 1.44
C THR A 22 15.77 15.88 1.09
N GLY A 23 16.70 15.13 1.68
CA GLY A 23 16.74 13.66 1.54
C GLY A 23 15.49 12.99 2.10
N ALA A 24 15.05 13.40 3.29
CA ALA A 24 13.82 12.90 3.90
C ALA A 24 12.59 13.21 3.05
N LYS A 25 12.48 14.43 2.51
CA LYS A 25 11.39 14.84 1.62
C LYS A 25 11.35 13.99 0.35
N ALA A 26 12.50 13.77 -0.30
CA ALA A 26 12.58 12.92 -1.49
C ALA A 26 12.15 11.46 -1.19
N ALA A 27 12.54 10.93 -0.03
CA ALA A 27 12.12 9.59 0.42
C ALA A 27 10.61 9.52 0.70
N MET A 28 10.03 10.57 1.28
CA MET A 28 8.57 10.68 1.49
C MET A 28 7.82 10.75 0.16
N GLU A 29 8.26 11.57 -0.79
CA GLU A 29 7.64 11.67 -2.12
C GLU A 29 7.70 10.34 -2.88
N ALA A 30 8.83 9.63 -2.81
CA ALA A 30 8.96 8.30 -3.40
C ALA A 30 8.01 7.29 -2.75
N THR A 31 7.87 7.34 -1.42
CA THR A 31 6.92 6.51 -0.67
C THR A 31 5.48 6.81 -1.08
N LEU A 32 5.09 8.09 -1.15
CA LEU A 32 3.75 8.50 -1.58
C LEU A 32 3.42 8.02 -2.99
N ARG A 33 4.37 8.09 -3.93
CA ARG A 33 4.17 7.54 -5.28
C ARG A 33 3.95 6.04 -5.27
N ARG A 34 4.70 5.29 -4.44
CA ARG A 34 4.51 3.85 -4.28
C ARG A 34 3.14 3.51 -3.70
N ILE A 35 2.69 4.28 -2.71
CA ILE A 35 1.33 4.15 -2.13
C ILE A 35 0.27 4.39 -3.21
N ALA A 36 0.38 5.47 -3.99
CA ALA A 36 -0.59 5.76 -5.06
C ALA A 36 -0.65 4.64 -6.12
N ILE A 37 0.49 4.06 -6.50
CA ILE A 37 0.53 2.91 -7.41
C ILE A 37 -0.15 1.68 -6.79
N LEU A 38 0.09 1.42 -5.50
CA LEU A 38 -0.56 0.35 -4.77
C LEU A 38 -2.07 0.54 -4.70
N GLU A 39 -2.55 1.75 -4.39
CA GLU A 39 -3.98 2.08 -4.36
C GLU A 39 -4.66 1.84 -5.71
N GLN A 40 -4.00 2.23 -6.81
CA GLN A 40 -4.49 1.98 -8.17
C GLN A 40 -4.55 0.48 -8.49
N ALA A 41 -3.49 -0.27 -8.18
CA ALA A 41 -3.43 -1.70 -8.41
C ALA A 41 -4.50 -2.45 -7.59
N ILE A 42 -4.64 -2.11 -6.31
CA ILE A 42 -5.65 -2.70 -5.41
C ILE A 42 -7.07 -2.39 -5.93
N SER A 43 -7.31 -1.16 -6.41
CA SER A 43 -8.59 -0.78 -7.02
C SER A 43 -8.90 -1.58 -8.29
N ALA A 44 -7.89 -1.87 -9.12
CA ALA A 44 -8.05 -2.71 -10.30
C ALA A 44 -8.41 -4.16 -9.92
N VAL A 45 -7.69 -4.76 -8.97
CA VAL A 45 -7.98 -6.11 -8.45
C VAL A 45 -9.39 -6.21 -7.88
N ARG A 46 -9.83 -5.17 -7.17
CA ARG A 46 -11.20 -5.07 -6.65
C ARG A 46 -12.24 -5.19 -7.76
N ARG A 47 -12.05 -4.43 -8.85
CA ARG A 47 -12.95 -4.45 -10.01
C ARG A 47 -12.99 -5.84 -10.66
N GLU A 48 -11.84 -6.50 -10.78
CA GLU A 48 -11.74 -7.86 -11.31
C GLU A 48 -12.46 -8.88 -10.42
N CYS A 49 -12.33 -8.78 -9.10
CA CYS A 49 -13.05 -9.65 -8.15
C CYS A 49 -14.57 -9.50 -8.29
N GLN A 50 -15.08 -8.28 -8.44
CA GLN A 50 -16.51 -8.05 -8.66
C GLN A 50 -17.02 -8.65 -9.98
N ILE A 51 -16.22 -8.59 -11.04
CA ILE A 51 -16.54 -9.20 -12.33
C ILE A 51 -16.53 -10.73 -12.20
N ALA A 52 -15.50 -11.29 -11.55
CA ALA A 52 -15.39 -12.72 -11.31
C ALA A 52 -16.59 -13.25 -10.50
N ALA A 53 -16.94 -12.60 -9.38
CA ALA A 53 -18.11 -12.96 -8.56
C ALA A 53 -19.39 -13.04 -9.40
N LYS A 54 -19.65 -12.04 -10.24
CA LYS A 54 -20.81 -12.01 -11.14
C LYS A 54 -20.78 -13.08 -12.23
N THR A 55 -19.58 -13.47 -12.69
CA THR A 55 -19.40 -14.38 -13.82
C THR A 55 -19.59 -15.84 -13.42
N TYR A 56 -19.09 -16.23 -12.25
CA TYR A 56 -19.18 -17.62 -11.78
C TYR A 56 -20.60 -18.03 -11.34
N GLY A 57 -21.44 -17.07 -10.94
CA GLY A 57 -22.79 -17.33 -10.43
C GLY A 57 -22.79 -18.15 -9.13
N ASP A 58 -24.00 -18.46 -8.62
CA ASP A 58 -24.15 -19.05 -7.27
C ASP A 58 -23.83 -20.55 -7.17
N GLY A 59 -23.66 -21.24 -8.30
CA GLY A 59 -23.44 -22.69 -8.34
C GLY A 59 -21.97 -23.12 -8.20
N VAL A 60 -21.03 -22.21 -8.43
CA VAL A 60 -19.60 -22.57 -8.49
C VAL A 60 -18.99 -22.56 -7.10
N HIS A 61 -18.33 -23.68 -6.79
CA HIS A 61 -17.55 -23.84 -5.57
C HIS A 61 -16.07 -24.01 -5.92
N ILE A 62 -15.21 -23.39 -5.13
CA ILE A 62 -13.76 -23.43 -5.29
C ILE A 62 -13.11 -23.95 -4.02
N ARG A 63 -11.99 -24.66 -4.20
CA ARG A 63 -11.18 -25.12 -3.08
C ARG A 63 -10.10 -24.07 -2.79
N VAL A 64 -10.15 -23.50 -1.60
CA VAL A 64 -9.27 -22.39 -1.18
C VAL A 64 -8.45 -22.84 0.02
N TYR A 65 -7.17 -22.50 0.04
CA TYR A 65 -6.32 -22.71 1.21
C TYR A 65 -6.62 -21.64 2.26
N ASN A 66 -6.99 -22.05 3.47
CA ASN A 66 -7.16 -21.18 4.62
C ASN A 66 -5.91 -21.25 5.51
N TYR A 67 -5.13 -20.17 5.52
CA TYR A 67 -3.89 -20.09 6.30
C TYR A 67 -4.11 -20.09 7.81
N LYS A 68 -5.32 -19.75 8.30
CA LYS A 68 -5.63 -19.74 9.73
C LYS A 68 -5.84 -21.16 10.27
N THR A 69 -6.43 -22.02 9.44
CA THR A 69 -6.73 -23.41 9.79
C THR A 69 -5.71 -24.40 9.20
N ASN A 70 -4.80 -23.94 8.33
CA ASN A 70 -3.86 -24.74 7.53
C ASN A 70 -4.56 -25.87 6.75
N GLN A 71 -5.78 -25.61 6.29
CA GLN A 71 -6.60 -26.58 5.58
C GLN A 71 -7.19 -26.00 4.30
N HIS A 72 -7.58 -26.90 3.39
CA HIS A 72 -8.36 -26.54 2.23
C HIS A 72 -9.85 -26.58 2.56
N GLU A 73 -10.53 -25.47 2.30
CA GLU A 73 -11.96 -25.32 2.50
C GLU A 73 -12.64 -25.16 1.13
N VAL A 74 -13.84 -25.72 1.00
CA VAL A 74 -14.67 -25.52 -0.19
C VAL A 74 -15.61 -24.36 0.11
N VAL A 75 -15.54 -23.31 -0.70
CA VAL A 75 -16.34 -22.10 -0.55
C VAL A 75 -17.00 -21.76 -1.86
N LYS A 76 -18.13 -21.04 -1.82
CA LYS A 76 -18.71 -20.49 -3.04
C LYS A 76 -17.75 -19.46 -3.64
N ALA A 77 -17.64 -19.46 -4.96
CA ALA A 77 -16.78 -18.51 -5.67
C ALA A 77 -17.22 -17.06 -5.37
N THR A 78 -18.52 -16.79 -5.36
CA THR A 78 -19.11 -15.49 -5.01
C THR A 78 -18.68 -15.03 -3.62
N GLU A 79 -18.88 -15.86 -2.59
CA GLU A 79 -18.48 -15.56 -1.20
C GLU A 79 -16.97 -15.32 -1.06
N PHE A 80 -16.15 -16.08 -1.80
CA PHE A 80 -14.71 -15.90 -1.79
C PHE A 80 -14.28 -14.55 -2.38
N PHE A 81 -14.79 -14.19 -3.55
CA PHE A 81 -14.48 -12.91 -4.19
C PHE A 81 -15.05 -11.73 -3.42
N ASP A 82 -16.24 -11.85 -2.81
CA ASP A 82 -16.81 -10.84 -1.93
C ASP A 82 -15.94 -10.63 -0.67
N ARG A 83 -15.40 -11.70 -0.10
CA ARG A 83 -14.46 -11.60 1.02
C ARG A 83 -13.18 -10.86 0.64
N ILE A 84 -12.66 -11.08 -0.57
CA ILE A 84 -11.51 -10.33 -1.10
C ILE A 84 -11.88 -8.85 -1.30
N ASP A 85 -13.00 -8.55 -1.96
CA ASP A 85 -13.48 -7.17 -2.18
C ASP A 85 -13.67 -6.41 -0.86
N ASN A 86 -14.25 -7.05 0.16
CA ASN A 86 -14.42 -6.45 1.48
C ASN A 86 -13.09 -6.23 2.22
N THR A 87 -12.12 -7.14 2.06
CA THR A 87 -10.77 -6.96 2.62
C THR A 87 -10.06 -5.77 1.97
N ILE A 88 -10.18 -5.65 0.65
CA ILE A 88 -9.62 -4.53 -0.12
C ILE A 88 -10.28 -3.20 0.29
N LYS A 89 -11.61 -3.16 0.44
CA LYS A 89 -12.33 -1.97 0.92
C LYS A 89 -11.92 -1.48 2.31
N ALA A 90 -11.36 -2.36 3.16
CA ALA A 90 -10.95 -1.97 4.51
C ALA A 90 -9.59 -1.25 4.52
N VAL A 91 -8.83 -1.31 3.42
CA VAL A 91 -7.47 -0.74 3.30
C VAL A 91 -7.35 0.34 2.24
N LEU A 92 -8.39 0.55 1.44
CA LEU A 92 -8.60 1.71 0.57
C LEU A 92 -9.49 2.72 1.29
#